data_AF-A0AAJ6UD21-F1
#
_entry.id   AF-A0AAJ6UD21-F1
#
_cell.length_a   1.000
_cell.length_b   1.000
_cell.length_c   1.000
_cell.angle_alpha   90.00
_cell.angle_beta   90.00
_cell.angle_gamma   90.00
#
_symmetry.space_group_name_H-M   'P 1'
#
loop_
_entity.id
_entity.type
_entity.pdbx_description
1 polymer ?
#
loop_
_entity_poly.entity_id
_entity_poly.type
_entity_poly.pdbx_seq_one_letter_code
_entity_poly.pdbx_strand_id
1 'polypeptide(L)'
;MGSTSTQIAAMRGMGFYEPFHQISSWGHAYRDDGSLNIGPSTIVQVDAGLDNKTEHVSHESMEPSRSDQEAHKPADKIQRRLAQNREAARKSRLRKKVYVQQLESSRLKLAQLEQELERARHQGAYIGGSASDSSHLGFSGTGNPGIAAFEMEYGHWVEEQLKQVSELRNALQAHITDIELRILVENGLNHYKNLFRMKTDAAKADVFYLISGKWRTSVERFFLWIGGFRPSELLNVLMSQLQPLTDQQLVDVCNLSQSSRQAEDALTQGIDKLQQTLSQSIAADVMGDGGYGDQMADAIKSLEALEGFVNQADHLRQQTLRHMSRILTIRQAARGLLALGEYFHRLRALSSLWAARPCEPA
;
A
#
# COMPACT_ATOMS: atom_id res chain seq x y z
N MET A 1 -58.26 -3.90 -10.48
CA MET A 1 -58.69 -3.14 -9.28
C MET A 1 -58.06 -3.83 -8.09
N GLY A 2 -57.31 -3.22 -7.18
CA GLY A 2 -56.91 -1.83 -7.04
C GLY A 2 -55.59 -1.78 -6.23
N SER A 3 -54.87 -0.69 -6.46
CA SER A 3 -53.62 -0.31 -5.83
C SER A 3 -53.75 -0.15 -4.32
N THR A 4 -52.65 -0.37 -3.59
CA THR A 4 -52.41 0.36 -2.33
C THR A 4 -50.99 0.91 -2.34
N SER A 5 -50.96 2.22 -2.44
CA SER A 5 -49.82 3.11 -2.23
C SER A 5 -49.64 3.31 -0.72
N THR A 6 -48.40 3.38 -0.24
CA THR A 6 -48.07 4.14 0.97
C THR A 6 -46.71 4.78 0.77
N GLN A 7 -46.73 6.11 0.71
CA GLN A 7 -45.57 6.99 0.63
C GLN A 7 -45.26 7.57 2.03
N ILE A 8 -43.95 7.60 2.32
CA ILE A 8 -43.19 8.65 3.02
C ILE A 8 -43.39 8.84 4.55
N ALA A 9 -42.31 8.59 5.29
CA ALA A 9 -41.77 9.54 6.26
C ALA A 9 -40.24 9.43 6.31
N ALA A 10 -39.57 10.55 6.08
CA ALA A 10 -38.13 10.72 6.04
C ALA A 10 -37.53 10.76 7.46
N MET A 11 -36.36 10.13 7.65
CA MET A 11 -35.38 10.62 8.62
C MET A 11 -34.10 10.98 7.87
N ARG A 12 -33.83 12.29 7.90
CA ARG A 12 -32.70 13.00 7.30
C ARG A 12 -31.69 13.28 8.40
N GLY A 13 -30.42 12.98 8.14
CA GLY A 13 -29.24 13.52 8.83
C GLY A 13 -28.26 12.43 9.28
N MET A 14 -26.95 12.48 8.99
CA MET A 14 -26.14 13.47 8.28
C MET A 14 -24.70 12.91 8.12
N GLY A 15 -24.10 13.05 6.93
CA GLY A 15 -22.64 13.09 6.64
C GLY A 15 -21.88 11.75 6.65
N PHE A 16 -21.02 11.37 5.70
CA PHE A 16 -20.36 12.11 4.62
C PHE A 16 -19.89 11.11 3.54
N TYR A 17 -20.29 11.30 2.27
CA TYR A 17 -19.44 11.14 1.08
C TYR A 17 -20.25 11.61 -0.13
N GLU A 18 -19.88 12.74 -0.71
CA GLU A 18 -20.50 13.33 -1.89
C GLU A 18 -19.72 12.84 -3.14
N PRO A 19 -20.36 12.35 -4.21
CA PRO A 19 -19.64 11.90 -5.40
C PRO A 19 -19.13 13.07 -6.22
N PHE A 20 -17.85 13.03 -6.59
CA PHE A 20 -17.19 14.05 -7.41
C PHE A 20 -17.96 14.34 -8.71
N HIS A 21 -18.42 15.59 -8.87
CA HIS A 21 -18.87 16.13 -10.14
C HIS A 21 -17.69 16.42 -11.07
N GLN A 22 -17.81 15.92 -12.28
CA GLN A 22 -16.95 16.12 -13.43
C GLN A 22 -16.84 17.62 -13.79
N ILE A 23 -15.68 18.24 -13.57
CA ILE A 23 -15.34 19.57 -14.10
C ILE A 23 -14.37 19.38 -15.26
N SER A 24 -14.93 19.48 -16.46
CA SER A 24 -14.22 19.74 -17.71
C SER A 24 -13.99 21.24 -17.86
N SER A 25 -12.77 21.72 -17.64
CA SER A 25 -12.23 22.93 -18.28
C SER A 25 -10.75 23.08 -17.93
N TRP A 26 -9.86 22.64 -18.81
CA TRP A 26 -8.48 23.11 -18.85
C TRP A 26 -8.17 23.54 -20.28
N GLY A 27 -8.78 24.65 -20.67
CA GLY A 27 -8.42 25.41 -21.86
C GLY A 27 -7.68 26.68 -21.43
N HIS A 28 -6.41 26.76 -21.81
CA HIS A 28 -5.58 27.97 -22.00
C HIS A 28 -5.48 29.01 -20.87
N ALA A 29 -4.29 29.10 -20.26
CA ALA A 29 -3.63 30.38 -19.99
C ALA A 29 -2.14 30.18 -19.68
N TYR A 30 -1.29 30.20 -20.72
CA TYR A 30 0.10 30.62 -20.57
C TYR A 30 0.17 32.07 -21.05
N ARG A 31 0.37 33.01 -20.12
CA ARG A 31 1.17 34.20 -20.38
C ARG A 31 1.85 34.67 -19.08
N ASP A 32 3.15 34.81 -19.27
CA ASP A 32 4.22 35.36 -18.45
C ASP A 32 3.99 36.85 -18.14
N ASP A 33 4.24 37.29 -16.90
CA ASP A 33 5.17 38.40 -16.55
C ASP A 33 5.24 38.66 -15.02
N GLY A 34 6.46 38.85 -14.50
CA GLY A 34 6.78 40.02 -13.66
C GLY A 34 6.52 40.06 -12.14
N SER A 35 7.48 39.54 -11.37
CA SER A 35 8.13 40.22 -10.21
C SER A 35 7.59 40.17 -8.74
N LEU A 36 8.53 39.75 -7.87
CA LEU A 36 8.92 40.26 -6.53
C LEU A 36 8.11 39.97 -5.23
N ASN A 37 8.79 39.19 -4.39
CA ASN A 37 9.14 39.43 -2.97
C ASN A 37 8.23 39.00 -1.79
N ILE A 38 8.80 38.05 -1.02
CA ILE A 38 9.11 38.06 0.44
C ILE A 38 7.94 38.25 1.44
N GLY A 39 7.74 37.23 2.29
CA GLY A 39 7.40 37.42 3.72
C GLY A 39 6.32 36.50 4.30
N PRO A 40 6.38 36.13 5.60
CA PRO A 40 6.17 34.75 6.04
C PRO A 40 4.95 34.49 6.95
N SER A 41 4.73 33.20 7.21
CA SER A 41 3.75 32.57 8.10
C SER A 41 3.68 33.15 9.52
N THR A 42 2.46 33.34 10.02
CA THR A 42 2.12 33.69 11.41
C THR A 42 2.04 32.42 12.27
N ILE A 43 3.01 32.27 13.19
CA ILE A 43 2.96 31.36 14.34
C ILE A 43 2.34 32.12 15.52
N VAL A 44 1.28 31.58 16.11
CA VAL A 44 0.64 32.12 17.31
C VAL A 44 1.39 31.63 18.55
N GLN A 45 1.82 32.62 19.32
CA GLN A 45 2.46 32.56 20.64
C GLN A 45 1.39 32.30 21.72
N VAL A 46 1.60 31.33 22.61
CA VAL A 46 0.81 31.19 23.85
C VAL A 46 1.76 31.28 25.04
N ASP A 47 1.39 32.22 25.90
CA ASP A 47 2.10 32.80 27.02
C ASP A 47 2.09 31.92 28.28
N ALA A 48 3.08 32.15 29.14
CA ALA A 48 3.26 31.50 30.43
C ALA A 48 2.49 32.24 31.52
N GLY A 49 1.75 31.53 32.37
CA GLY A 49 1.08 32.13 33.53
C GLY A 49 0.68 31.08 34.56
N LEU A 50 1.48 30.96 35.63
CA LEU A 50 1.12 30.29 36.88
C LEU A 50 -0.01 31.05 37.58
N ASP A 51 -0.99 30.35 38.15
CA ASP A 51 -1.69 30.81 39.35
C ASP A 51 -2.20 29.62 40.17
N ASN A 52 -1.59 29.41 41.34
CA ASN A 52 -1.99 28.43 42.35
C ASN A 52 -2.79 29.16 43.45
N LYS A 53 -4.06 28.78 43.56
CA LYS A 53 -5.04 29.32 44.52
C LYS A 53 -4.81 28.70 45.91
N THR A 54 -4.41 29.52 46.88
CA THR A 54 -4.40 29.18 48.32
C THR A 54 -5.72 29.60 48.97
N GLU A 55 -6.40 28.68 49.64
CA GLU A 55 -7.52 29.00 50.54
C GLU A 55 -7.04 29.05 52.00
N HIS A 56 -7.39 30.16 52.64
CA HIS A 56 -7.12 30.54 54.02
C HIS A 56 -8.42 30.32 54.80
N VAL A 57 -8.40 29.55 55.89
CA VAL A 57 -9.45 29.59 56.91
C VAL A 57 -8.78 29.67 58.28
N SER A 58 -9.18 30.67 59.04
CA SER A 58 -8.74 30.99 60.39
C SER A 58 -9.94 30.86 61.32
N HIS A 59 -9.77 30.25 62.50
CA HIS A 59 -10.49 30.65 63.70
C HIS A 59 -9.71 30.28 64.97
N GLU A 60 -9.46 31.32 65.77
CA GLU A 60 -9.19 31.44 67.22
C GLU A 60 -9.92 30.42 68.13
N SER A 61 -9.55 30.12 69.38
CA SER A 61 -8.69 30.73 70.40
C SER A 61 -8.36 29.69 71.49
N MET A 62 -7.26 29.87 72.23
CA MET A 62 -7.20 29.97 73.71
C MET A 62 -5.82 29.50 74.24
N GLU A 63 -5.10 30.45 74.83
CA GLU A 63 -3.78 30.37 75.48
C GLU A 63 -3.86 29.70 76.89
N PRO A 64 -2.76 29.41 77.65
CA PRO A 64 -1.63 30.33 77.87
C PRO A 64 -0.20 29.78 78.13
N SER A 65 0.74 30.73 78.06
CA SER A 65 1.96 30.86 78.90
C SER A 65 3.20 30.01 78.58
N ARG A 66 4.30 30.66 78.14
CA ARG A 66 5.42 31.07 79.04
C ARG A 66 6.71 31.50 78.28
N SER A 67 7.15 32.73 78.55
CA SER A 67 8.53 33.24 78.71
C SER A 67 9.55 33.18 77.55
N ASP A 68 9.86 34.37 77.03
CA ASP A 68 11.19 34.95 76.77
C ASP A 68 12.38 34.00 76.52
N GLN A 69 12.78 33.91 75.26
CA GLN A 69 14.19 33.87 74.83
C GLN A 69 14.27 34.08 73.31
N GLU A 70 14.26 35.35 72.92
CA GLU A 70 14.33 35.82 71.55
C GLU A 70 15.68 36.50 71.33
N ALA A 71 16.70 35.69 71.04
CA ALA A 71 17.99 36.19 70.52
C ALA A 71 18.78 35.15 69.69
N HIS A 72 18.48 33.84 69.79
CA HIS A 72 19.21 32.78 69.05
C HIS A 72 18.38 32.01 68.00
N LYS A 73 17.06 32.22 67.92
CA LYS A 73 16.14 31.48 67.02
C LYS A 73 16.43 31.56 65.50
N PRO A 74 16.89 32.69 64.90
CA PRO A 74 17.13 32.73 63.45
C PRO A 74 18.41 31.97 63.05
N ALA A 75 19.46 32.02 63.87
CA ALA A 75 20.72 31.32 63.59
C ALA A 75 20.55 29.79 63.63
N ASP A 76 19.83 29.26 64.61
CA ASP A 76 19.55 27.82 64.72
C ASP A 76 18.65 27.30 63.59
N LYS A 77 17.70 28.13 63.11
CA LYS A 77 16.85 27.82 61.96
C LYS A 77 17.68 27.82 60.67
N ILE A 78 18.62 28.75 60.51
CA ILE A 78 19.55 28.81 59.37
C ILE A 78 20.50 27.58 59.39
N GLN A 79 21.05 27.21 60.54
CA GLN A 79 21.91 26.03 60.68
C GLN A 79 21.17 24.74 60.33
N ARG A 80 19.90 24.59 60.77
CA ARG A 80 19.06 23.44 60.39
C ARG A 80 18.79 23.36 58.89
N ARG A 81 18.47 24.49 58.24
CA ARG A 81 18.28 24.53 56.77
C ARG A 81 19.55 24.19 56.01
N LEU A 82 20.71 24.65 56.48
CA LEU A 82 22.01 24.31 55.90
C LEU A 82 22.32 22.80 56.04
N ALA A 83 22.03 22.20 57.20
CA ALA A 83 22.18 20.76 57.40
C ALA A 83 21.27 19.95 56.46
N GLN A 84 19.99 20.33 56.33
CA GLN A 84 19.05 19.70 55.40
C GLN A 84 19.47 19.88 53.94
N ASN A 85 19.98 21.05 53.55
CA ASN A 85 20.49 21.27 52.19
C ASN A 85 21.73 20.40 51.91
N ARG A 86 22.64 20.26 52.87
CA ARG A 86 23.80 19.36 52.77
C ARG A 86 23.35 17.90 52.59
N GLU A 87 22.34 17.46 53.34
CA GLU A 87 21.82 16.09 53.22
C GLU A 87 21.05 15.87 51.91
N ALA A 88 20.22 16.82 51.49
CA ALA A 88 19.53 16.80 50.21
C ALA A 88 20.51 16.79 49.03
N ALA A 89 21.60 17.56 49.11
CA ALA A 89 22.68 17.54 48.12
C ALA A 89 23.38 16.18 48.06
N ARG A 90 23.65 15.54 49.21
CA ARG A 90 24.22 14.18 49.25
C ARG A 90 23.26 13.15 48.62
N LYS A 91 21.98 13.18 48.98
CA LYS A 91 20.95 12.28 48.41
C LYS A 91 20.79 12.50 46.90
N SER A 92 20.81 13.75 46.44
CA SER A 92 20.77 14.10 45.02
C SER A 92 21.99 13.56 44.27
N ARG A 93 23.20 13.77 44.81
CA ARG A 93 24.44 13.22 44.24
C ARG A 93 24.40 11.69 44.15
N LEU A 94 23.89 11.02 45.19
CA LEU A 94 23.79 9.56 45.19
C LEU A 94 22.82 9.05 44.11
N ARG A 95 21.64 9.67 43.97
CA ARG A 95 20.68 9.33 42.90
C ARG A 95 21.27 9.55 41.51
N LYS A 96 21.94 10.68 41.29
CA LYS A 96 22.64 10.96 40.02
C LYS A 96 23.72 9.91 39.75
N LYS A 97 24.49 9.50 40.76
CA LYS A 97 25.52 8.46 40.62
C LYS A 97 24.92 7.12 40.19
N VAL A 98 23.83 6.69 40.82
CA VAL A 98 23.13 5.45 40.45
C VAL A 98 22.57 5.54 39.02
N TYR A 99 21.97 6.67 38.67
CA TYR A 99 21.44 6.88 37.32
C TYR A 99 22.52 6.85 36.23
N VAL A 100 23.67 7.51 36.47
CA VAL A 100 24.81 7.47 35.56
C VAL A 100 25.35 6.04 35.41
N GLN A 101 25.47 5.29 36.50
CA GLN A 101 25.88 3.89 36.45
C GLN A 101 24.90 3.03 35.65
N GLN A 102 23.60 3.30 35.77
CA GLN A 102 22.57 2.63 34.96
C GLN A 102 22.74 2.97 33.48
N LEU A 103 22.99 4.24 33.13
CA LEU A 103 23.24 4.68 31.76
C LEU A 103 24.49 4.02 31.15
N GLU A 104 25.56 3.90 31.92
CA GLU A 104 26.77 3.18 31.51
C GLU A 104 26.48 1.70 31.25
N SER A 105 25.69 1.06 32.12
CA SER A 105 25.27 -0.33 31.93
C SER A 105 24.38 -0.52 30.68
N SER A 106 23.47 0.41 30.40
CA SER A 106 22.64 0.35 29.20
C SER A 106 23.44 0.61 27.93
N ARG A 107 24.43 1.49 27.98
CA ARG A 107 25.33 1.77 26.85
C ARG A 107 26.15 0.53 26.47
N LEU A 108 26.68 -0.20 27.46
CA LEU A 108 27.40 -1.45 27.22
C LEU A 108 26.50 -2.53 26.61
N LYS A 109 25.26 -2.67 27.10
CA LYS A 109 24.27 -3.59 26.51
C LYS A 109 23.93 -3.24 25.07
N LEU A 110 23.76 -1.95 24.77
CA LEU A 110 23.52 -1.49 23.39
C LEU A 110 24.68 -1.87 22.47
N ALA A 111 25.92 -1.60 22.89
CA ALA A 111 27.10 -1.95 22.10
C ALA A 111 27.21 -3.47 21.86
N GLN A 112 26.82 -4.29 22.84
CA GLN A 112 26.78 -5.75 22.67
C GLN A 112 25.70 -6.17 21.66
N LEU A 113 24.49 -5.61 21.75
CA LEU A 113 23.40 -5.89 20.82
C LEU A 113 23.74 -5.45 19.40
N GLU A 114 24.40 -4.31 19.22
CA GLU A 114 24.89 -3.84 17.92
C GLU A 114 25.91 -4.83 17.33
N GLN A 115 26.83 -5.34 18.16
CA GLN A 115 27.81 -6.35 17.71
C GLN A 115 27.14 -7.69 17.36
N GLU A 116 26.12 -8.12 18.10
CA GLU A 116 25.34 -9.33 17.80
C GLU A 116 24.54 -9.18 16.50
N LEU A 117 23.93 -8.01 16.28
CA LEU A 117 23.19 -7.69 15.06
C LEU A 117 24.13 -7.68 13.85
N GLU A 118 25.31 -7.07 13.99
CA GLU A 118 26.30 -7.05 12.91
C GLU A 118 26.83 -8.47 12.62
N ARG A 119 27.06 -9.30 13.64
CA ARG A 119 27.43 -10.71 13.46
C ARG A 119 26.33 -11.51 12.76
N ALA A 120 25.06 -11.27 13.09
CA ALA A 120 23.91 -11.90 12.43
C ALA A 120 23.81 -11.49 10.95
N ARG A 121 24.07 -10.22 10.62
CA ARG A 121 24.16 -9.74 9.23
C ARG A 121 25.28 -10.44 8.46
N HIS A 122 26.47 -10.56 9.06
CA HIS A 122 27.59 -11.25 8.42
C HIS A 122 27.30 -12.75 8.23
N GLN A 123 26.70 -13.44 9.20
CA GLN A 123 26.26 -14.83 9.04
C GLN A 123 25.20 -14.98 7.93
N GLY A 124 24.31 -13.99 7.75
CA GLY A 124 23.40 -13.94 6.60
C GLY A 124 24.10 -13.71 5.26
N ALA A 125 25.21 -12.98 5.23
CA ALA A 125 25.98 -12.70 4.02
C ALA A 125 26.80 -13.92 3.53
N TYR A 126 27.27 -14.79 4.42
CA TYR A 126 28.06 -15.98 4.04
C TYR A 126 27.26 -17.10 3.35
N ILE A 127 25.92 -17.05 3.38
CA ILE A 127 25.04 -17.99 2.64
C ILE A 127 24.61 -17.39 1.28
N GLY A 128 24.80 -16.09 1.05
CA GLY A 128 24.33 -15.34 -0.14
C GLY A 128 25.44 -14.80 -1.03
N GLY A 129 26.58 -15.47 -1.14
CA GLY A 129 27.72 -14.99 -1.92
C GLY A 129 27.78 -15.53 -3.34
N SER A 130 27.02 -14.94 -4.28
CA SER A 130 27.42 -14.75 -5.70
C SER A 130 26.30 -14.07 -6.52
N ALA A 131 26.35 -12.74 -6.62
CA ALA A 131 26.14 -11.97 -7.85
C ALA A 131 26.11 -10.47 -7.49
N SER A 132 27.18 -9.78 -7.84
CA SER A 132 27.28 -8.32 -7.81
C SER A 132 26.42 -7.67 -8.89
N ASP A 133 25.97 -6.46 -8.59
CA ASP A 133 25.52 -5.39 -9.48
C ASP A 133 24.25 -5.59 -10.31
N SER A 134 23.11 -5.27 -9.68
CA SER A 134 22.13 -4.38 -10.31
C SER A 134 21.30 -3.65 -9.25
N SER A 135 21.15 -2.35 -9.47
CA SER A 135 20.60 -1.36 -8.57
C SER A 135 19.15 -1.60 -8.08
N HIS A 136 18.97 -1.46 -6.77
CA HIS A 136 17.80 -0.88 -6.11
C HIS A 136 16.46 -1.66 -6.09
N LEU A 137 16.42 -2.82 -5.43
CA LEU A 137 15.21 -3.30 -4.74
C LEU A 137 15.61 -4.02 -3.44
N GLY A 138 15.52 -3.31 -2.32
CA GLY A 138 15.83 -3.84 -0.99
C GLY A 138 14.67 -4.62 -0.40
N PHE A 139 14.77 -5.95 -0.38
CA PHE A 139 14.52 -6.83 0.79
C PHE A 139 14.79 -8.28 0.36
N SER A 140 16.00 -8.79 0.59
CA SER A 140 16.25 -10.24 0.48
C SER A 140 16.72 -10.74 1.83
N GLY A 141 15.78 -11.36 2.54
CA GLY A 141 16.00 -12.11 3.77
C GLY A 141 14.90 -13.17 3.83
N THR A 142 15.26 -14.40 3.46
CA THR A 142 14.39 -15.59 3.43
C THR A 142 13.11 -15.43 2.59
N GLY A 143 13.26 -15.19 1.28
CA GLY A 143 12.12 -15.18 0.36
C GLY A 143 11.51 -16.57 0.17
N ASN A 144 10.18 -16.67 0.16
CA ASN A 144 9.48 -17.88 -0.26
C ASN A 144 10.04 -18.31 -1.65
N PRO A 145 10.58 -19.54 -1.80
CA PRO A 145 11.26 -19.95 -3.02
C PRO A 145 10.35 -19.90 -4.26
N GLY A 146 9.04 -20.11 -4.08
CA GLY A 146 8.06 -19.96 -5.16
C GLY A 146 7.90 -18.51 -5.62
N ILE A 147 8.00 -17.54 -4.69
CA ILE A 147 7.94 -16.11 -5.03
C ILE A 147 9.25 -15.64 -5.68
N ALA A 148 10.40 -16.10 -5.20
CA ALA A 148 11.68 -15.79 -5.84
C ALA A 148 11.74 -16.32 -7.29
N ALA A 149 11.24 -17.54 -7.53
CA ALA A 149 11.12 -18.09 -8.88
C ALA A 149 10.18 -17.25 -9.77
N PHE A 150 9.02 -16.87 -9.24
CA PHE A 150 8.09 -16.01 -9.96
C PHE A 150 8.68 -14.63 -10.30
N GLU A 151 9.40 -13.99 -9.38
CA GLU A 151 10.05 -12.69 -9.62
C GLU A 151 11.06 -12.76 -10.76
N MET A 152 11.89 -13.80 -10.78
CA MET A 152 12.86 -14.04 -11.85
C MET A 152 12.15 -14.27 -13.19
N GLU A 153 11.18 -15.19 -13.23
CA GLU A 153 10.44 -15.51 -14.45
C GLU A 153 9.62 -14.32 -14.96
N TYR A 154 9.04 -13.52 -14.06
CA TYR A 154 8.32 -12.31 -14.42
C TYR A 154 9.24 -11.23 -15.00
N GLY A 155 10.46 -11.09 -14.48
CA GLY A 155 11.48 -10.20 -15.06
C GLY A 155 11.75 -10.54 -16.53
N HIS A 156 12.04 -11.81 -16.81
CA HIS A 156 12.22 -12.30 -18.19
C HIS A 156 10.96 -12.15 -19.05
N TRP A 157 9.78 -12.37 -18.46
CA TRP A 157 8.52 -12.15 -19.15
C TRP A 157 8.37 -10.69 -19.59
N VAL A 158 8.74 -9.73 -18.74
CA VAL A 158 8.69 -8.29 -19.07
C VAL A 158 9.66 -7.94 -20.21
N GLU A 159 10.87 -8.48 -20.20
CA GLU A 159 11.86 -8.28 -21.27
C GLU A 159 11.36 -8.83 -22.61
N GLU A 160 10.85 -10.06 -22.61
CA GLU A 160 10.30 -10.70 -23.80
C GLU A 160 9.05 -9.96 -24.30
N GLN A 161 8.20 -9.42 -23.42
CA GLN A 161 7.06 -8.58 -23.81
C GLN A 161 7.52 -7.34 -24.60
N LEU A 162 8.63 -6.69 -24.20
CA LEU A 162 9.17 -5.52 -24.92
C LEU A 162 9.71 -5.89 -26.29
N LYS A 163 10.34 -7.06 -26.39
CA LYS A 163 10.80 -7.61 -27.67
C LYS A 163 9.62 -7.90 -28.60
N GLN A 164 8.59 -8.61 -28.13
CA GLN A 164 7.38 -8.91 -28.92
C GLN A 164 6.62 -7.65 -29.35
N VAL A 165 6.55 -6.63 -28.48
CA VAL A 165 6.00 -5.31 -28.83
C VAL A 165 6.77 -4.66 -29.98
N SER A 166 8.10 -4.76 -29.96
CA SER A 166 8.95 -4.22 -31.03
C SER A 166 8.81 -5.00 -32.33
N GLU A 167 8.75 -6.33 -32.26
CA GLU A 167 8.48 -7.21 -33.40
C GLU A 167 7.12 -6.93 -34.04
N LEU A 168 6.05 -6.83 -33.25
CA LEU A 168 4.70 -6.50 -33.73
C LEU A 168 4.67 -5.12 -34.40
N ARG A 169 5.35 -4.12 -33.83
CA ARG A 169 5.44 -2.79 -34.42
C ARG A 169 6.13 -2.83 -35.79
N ASN A 170 7.28 -3.49 -35.87
CA ASN A 170 8.03 -3.61 -37.12
C ASN A 170 7.23 -4.40 -38.17
N ALA A 171 6.59 -5.50 -37.78
CA ALA A 171 5.72 -6.30 -38.63
C ALA A 171 4.57 -5.49 -39.23
N LEU A 172 3.90 -4.67 -38.41
CA LEU A 172 2.80 -3.82 -38.85
C LEU A 172 3.26 -2.70 -39.80
N GLN A 173 4.49 -2.19 -39.64
CA GLN A 173 5.10 -1.20 -40.53
C GLN A 173 5.62 -1.79 -41.84
N ALA A 174 6.20 -3.00 -41.78
CA ALA A 174 6.77 -3.70 -42.93
C ALA A 174 5.71 -4.39 -43.82
N HIS A 175 4.41 -4.27 -43.48
CA HIS A 175 3.31 -4.87 -44.22
C HIS A 175 3.48 -6.37 -44.53
N ILE A 176 3.93 -7.12 -43.53
CA ILE A 176 4.11 -8.58 -43.64
C ILE A 176 2.79 -9.31 -43.95
N THR A 177 2.89 -10.58 -44.31
CA THR A 177 1.73 -11.40 -44.65
C THR A 177 0.84 -11.67 -43.44
N ASP A 178 -0.45 -11.90 -43.68
CA ASP A 178 -1.42 -12.24 -42.62
C ASP A 178 -1.07 -13.56 -41.91
N ILE A 179 -0.33 -14.46 -42.57
CA ILE A 179 0.13 -15.73 -42.00
C ILE A 179 1.23 -15.47 -40.96
N GLU A 180 2.25 -14.67 -41.32
CA GLU A 180 3.32 -14.31 -40.39
C GLU A 180 2.76 -13.48 -39.22
N LEU A 181 1.82 -12.57 -39.49
CA LEU A 181 1.17 -11.79 -38.44
C LEU A 181 0.34 -12.68 -37.50
N ARG A 182 -0.28 -13.75 -38.02
CA ARG A 182 -1.00 -14.73 -37.19
C ARG A 182 -0.07 -15.42 -36.19
N ILE A 183 1.12 -15.80 -36.63
CA ILE A 183 2.13 -16.40 -35.75
C ILE A 183 2.49 -15.42 -34.62
N LEU A 184 2.71 -14.14 -34.93
CA LEU A 184 3.01 -13.12 -33.90
C LEU A 184 1.84 -12.90 -32.93
N VAL A 185 0.60 -12.87 -33.42
CA VAL A 185 -0.60 -12.73 -32.58
C VAL A 185 -0.76 -13.94 -31.66
N GLU A 186 -0.60 -15.16 -32.17
CA GLU A 186 -0.67 -16.39 -31.39
C GLU A 186 0.45 -16.44 -30.34
N ASN A 187 1.66 -16.03 -30.69
CA ASN A 187 2.78 -15.91 -29.76
C ASN A 187 2.48 -14.90 -28.64
N GLY A 188 1.92 -13.73 -28.97
CA GLY A 188 1.53 -12.73 -27.97
C GLY A 188 0.43 -13.24 -27.02
N LEU A 189 -0.59 -13.94 -27.54
CA LEU A 189 -1.62 -14.56 -26.71
C LEU A 189 -1.05 -15.67 -25.80
N ASN A 190 -0.12 -16.47 -26.33
CA ASN A 190 0.58 -17.49 -25.55
C ASN A 190 1.50 -16.88 -24.49
N HIS A 191 2.08 -15.70 -24.76
CA HIS A 191 2.90 -14.98 -23.80
C HIS A 191 2.07 -14.53 -22.59
N TYR A 192 0.86 -13.98 -22.77
CA TYR A 192 -0.06 -13.71 -21.66
C TYR A 192 -0.58 -14.97 -20.97
N LYS A 193 -0.82 -16.06 -21.71
CA LYS A 193 -1.15 -17.37 -21.11
C LYS A 193 -0.05 -17.83 -20.15
N ASN A 194 1.22 -17.66 -20.52
CA ASN A 194 2.34 -18.02 -19.67
C ASN A 194 2.38 -17.15 -18.40
N LEU A 195 2.08 -15.85 -18.49
CA LEU A 195 1.95 -14.98 -17.31
C LEU A 195 0.95 -15.55 -16.31
N PHE A 196 -0.25 -15.90 -16.77
CA PHE A 196 -1.31 -16.41 -15.90
C PHE A 196 -0.94 -17.77 -15.29
N ARG A 197 -0.24 -18.64 -16.04
CA ARG A 197 0.30 -19.90 -15.50
C ARG A 197 1.30 -19.65 -14.36
N MET A 198 2.30 -18.79 -14.58
CA MET A 198 3.30 -18.45 -13.56
C MET A 198 2.65 -17.83 -12.33
N LYS A 199 1.60 -17.03 -12.52
CA LYS A 199 0.80 -16.48 -11.42
C LYS A 199 0.03 -17.54 -10.65
N THR A 200 -0.50 -18.59 -11.28
CA THR A 200 -1.12 -19.70 -10.54
C THR A 200 -0.12 -20.37 -9.60
N ASP A 201 1.12 -20.56 -10.02
CA ASP A 201 2.16 -21.15 -9.17
C ASP A 201 2.57 -20.20 -8.03
N ALA A 202 2.68 -18.90 -8.32
CA ALA A 202 2.92 -17.88 -7.29
C ALA A 202 1.76 -17.75 -6.28
N ALA A 203 0.51 -17.94 -6.72
CA ALA A 203 -0.66 -17.86 -5.84
C ALA A 203 -0.66 -18.97 -4.78
N LYS A 204 -0.25 -20.19 -5.17
CA LYS A 204 -0.06 -21.32 -4.24
C LYS A 204 1.04 -21.07 -3.23
N ALA A 205 2.07 -20.32 -3.62
CA ALA A 205 3.19 -19.96 -2.75
C ALA A 205 2.80 -18.84 -1.77
N ASP A 206 2.25 -17.74 -2.29
CA ASP A 206 1.76 -16.60 -1.51
C ASP A 206 0.76 -15.78 -2.35
N VAL A 207 -0.54 -16.02 -2.14
CA VAL A 207 -1.61 -15.27 -2.82
C VAL A 207 -1.62 -13.78 -2.48
N PHE A 208 -1.17 -13.39 -1.28
CA PHE A 208 -1.13 -12.00 -0.85
C PHE A 208 -0.05 -11.21 -1.59
N TYR A 209 1.05 -11.84 -1.95
CA TYR A 209 2.06 -11.24 -2.81
C TYR A 209 1.47 -10.77 -4.15
N LEU A 210 0.59 -11.57 -4.77
CA LEU A 210 -0.09 -11.20 -6.02
C LEU A 210 -1.14 -10.12 -5.83
N ILE A 211 -2.00 -10.25 -4.82
CA ILE A 211 -3.11 -9.31 -4.56
C ILE A 211 -2.60 -7.95 -4.13
N SER A 212 -1.54 -7.90 -3.31
CA SER A 212 -0.90 -6.64 -2.91
C SER A 212 -0.19 -5.93 -4.07
N GLY A 213 0.05 -6.63 -5.19
CA GLY A 213 0.73 -6.07 -6.35
C GLY A 213 2.20 -5.76 -6.10
N LYS A 214 2.86 -6.44 -5.15
CA LYS A 214 4.30 -6.24 -4.87
C LYS A 214 5.17 -6.50 -6.08
N TRP A 215 4.78 -7.44 -6.93
CA TRP A 215 5.40 -7.76 -8.22
C TRP A 215 5.22 -6.71 -9.33
N ARG A 216 4.43 -5.66 -9.10
CA ARG A 216 4.17 -4.58 -10.07
C ARG A 216 4.81 -3.27 -9.61
N THR A 217 5.09 -2.42 -10.58
CA THR A 217 5.52 -1.04 -10.31
C THR A 217 4.42 -0.25 -9.59
N SER A 218 4.79 0.81 -8.86
CA SER A 218 3.83 1.59 -8.06
C SER A 218 2.67 2.16 -8.89
N VAL A 219 2.97 2.59 -10.13
CA VAL A 219 1.95 3.11 -11.06
C VAL A 219 1.04 1.99 -11.57
N GLU A 220 1.59 0.84 -11.96
CA GLU A 220 0.77 -0.31 -12.38
C GLU A 220 -0.15 -0.79 -11.26
N ARG A 221 0.31 -0.75 -10.00
CA ARG A 221 -0.47 -1.15 -8.82
C ARG A 221 -1.74 -0.32 -8.64
N PHE A 222 -1.75 0.93 -9.11
CA PHE A 222 -2.93 1.79 -9.04
C PHE A 222 -4.13 1.24 -9.83
N PHE A 223 -3.87 0.44 -10.88
CA PHE A 223 -4.89 -0.15 -11.75
C PHE A 223 -5.10 -1.66 -11.46
N LEU A 224 -4.68 -2.13 -10.29
CA LEU A 224 -4.76 -3.53 -9.92
C LEU A 224 -6.16 -3.90 -9.39
N TRP A 225 -6.69 -5.01 -9.89
CA TRP A 225 -7.92 -5.65 -9.46
C TRP A 225 -7.67 -7.15 -9.38
N ILE A 226 -7.83 -7.78 -8.21
CA ILE A 226 -7.61 -9.23 -8.02
C ILE A 226 -6.33 -9.73 -8.72
N GLY A 227 -5.20 -9.13 -8.31
CA GLY A 227 -3.88 -9.49 -8.81
C GLY A 227 -3.61 -9.20 -10.28
N GLY A 228 -4.38 -8.36 -10.99
CA GLY A 228 -4.07 -7.98 -12.37
C GLY A 228 -4.93 -6.82 -12.89
N PHE A 229 -4.98 -6.59 -14.20
CA PHE A 229 -5.85 -5.55 -14.78
C PHE A 229 -7.33 -5.97 -14.80
N ARG A 230 -8.27 -5.02 -14.85
CA ARG A 230 -9.68 -5.33 -15.17
C ARG A 230 -9.86 -5.51 -16.68
N PRO A 231 -10.37 -6.67 -17.15
CA PRO A 231 -10.64 -6.89 -18.57
C PRO A 231 -11.51 -5.80 -19.23
N SER A 232 -12.60 -5.38 -18.61
CA SER A 232 -13.52 -4.37 -19.16
C SER A 232 -12.86 -2.99 -19.33
N GLU A 233 -12.07 -2.57 -18.33
CA GLU A 233 -11.29 -1.33 -18.40
C GLU A 233 -10.21 -1.42 -19.48
N LEU A 234 -9.55 -2.57 -19.60
CA LEU A 234 -8.55 -2.78 -20.65
C LEU A 234 -9.17 -2.71 -22.05
N LEU A 235 -10.34 -3.33 -22.26
CA LEU A 235 -11.04 -3.25 -23.55
C LEU A 235 -11.36 -1.79 -23.93
N ASN A 236 -11.79 -0.97 -22.96
CA ASN A 236 -12.04 0.45 -23.18
C ASN A 236 -10.79 1.21 -23.62
N VAL A 237 -9.64 0.95 -22.98
CA VAL A 237 -8.36 1.57 -23.36
C VAL A 237 -7.96 1.18 -24.79
N LEU A 238 -8.11 -0.09 -25.14
CA LEU A 238 -7.71 -0.61 -26.45
C LEU A 238 -8.63 -0.18 -27.59
N MET A 239 -9.90 0.11 -27.31
CA MET A 239 -10.93 0.40 -28.32
C MET A 239 -10.52 1.50 -29.32
N SER A 240 -9.86 2.55 -28.81
CA SER A 240 -9.37 3.67 -29.65
C SER A 240 -8.29 3.26 -30.65
N GLN A 241 -7.52 2.22 -30.35
CA GLN A 241 -6.37 1.75 -31.14
C GLN A 241 -6.74 0.70 -32.19
N LEU A 242 -7.99 0.23 -32.16
CA LEU A 242 -8.47 -0.88 -33.00
C LEU A 242 -9.20 -0.44 -34.26
N GLN A 243 -9.44 0.87 -34.42
CA GLN A 243 -10.17 1.42 -35.56
C GLN A 243 -9.42 1.20 -36.89
N PRO A 244 -10.14 1.01 -38.02
CA PRO A 244 -11.59 0.89 -38.13
C PRO A 244 -12.12 -0.49 -37.69
N LEU A 245 -13.28 -0.52 -37.03
CA LEU A 245 -14.05 -1.74 -36.70
C LEU A 245 -15.36 -1.76 -37.51
N THR A 246 -15.84 -2.95 -37.87
CA THR A 246 -17.19 -3.08 -38.48
C THR A 246 -18.28 -2.90 -37.42
N ASP A 247 -19.50 -2.57 -37.83
CA ASP A 247 -20.65 -2.44 -36.91
C ASP A 247 -20.88 -3.74 -36.10
N GLN A 248 -20.71 -4.89 -36.75
CA GLN A 248 -20.80 -6.19 -36.07
C GLN A 248 -19.69 -6.35 -35.03
N GLN A 249 -18.44 -6.01 -35.37
CA GLN A 249 -17.33 -6.06 -34.42
C GLN A 249 -17.55 -5.13 -33.23
N LEU A 250 -18.09 -3.92 -33.46
CA LEU A 250 -18.43 -2.98 -32.39
C LEU A 250 -19.43 -3.58 -31.41
N VAL A 251 -20.52 -4.17 -31.92
CA VAL A 251 -21.53 -4.83 -31.10
C VAL A 251 -20.92 -6.00 -30.31
N ASP A 252 -20.11 -6.83 -30.95
CA ASP A 252 -19.47 -7.98 -30.30
C ASP A 252 -18.48 -7.57 -29.20
N VAL A 253 -17.70 -6.50 -29.42
CA VAL A 253 -16.80 -5.93 -28.40
C VAL A 253 -17.58 -5.33 -27.23
N CYS A 254 -18.71 -4.66 -27.50
CA CYS A 254 -19.60 -4.16 -26.44
C CYS A 254 -20.16 -5.31 -25.59
N ASN A 255 -20.63 -6.39 -26.23
CA ASN A 255 -21.11 -7.60 -25.54
C ASN A 255 -20.00 -8.26 -24.71
N LEU A 256 -18.78 -8.34 -25.25
CA LEU A 256 -17.62 -8.87 -24.53
C LEU A 256 -17.26 -8.00 -23.32
N SER A 257 -17.33 -6.68 -23.47
CA SER A 257 -17.06 -5.72 -22.38
C SER A 257 -18.10 -5.83 -21.27
N GLN A 258 -19.39 -5.93 -21.63
CA GLN A 258 -20.48 -6.08 -20.67
C GLN A 258 -20.40 -7.42 -19.92
N SER A 259 -20.20 -8.52 -20.63
CA SER A 259 -20.05 -9.84 -20.01
C SER A 259 -18.81 -9.93 -19.12
N SER A 260 -17.69 -9.32 -19.53
CA SER A 260 -16.49 -9.22 -18.69
C SER A 260 -16.78 -8.44 -17.41
N ARG A 261 -17.48 -7.30 -17.49
CA ARG A 261 -17.86 -6.51 -16.31
C ARG A 261 -18.78 -7.27 -15.36
N GLN A 262 -19.76 -8.01 -15.87
CA GLN A 262 -20.63 -8.85 -15.02
C GLN A 262 -19.83 -9.92 -14.26
N ALA A 263 -18.87 -10.57 -14.91
CA ALA A 263 -17.99 -11.54 -14.26
C ALA A 263 -17.04 -10.86 -13.25
N GLU A 264 -16.54 -9.66 -13.57
CA GLU A 264 -15.73 -8.85 -12.64
C GLU A 264 -16.50 -8.48 -11.38
N ASP A 265 -17.76 -8.05 -11.52
CA ASP A 265 -18.64 -7.69 -10.40
C ASP A 265 -18.94 -8.91 -9.52
N ALA A 266 -19.22 -10.07 -10.14
CA ALA A 266 -19.45 -11.31 -9.42
C ALA A 266 -18.21 -11.77 -8.62
N LEU A 267 -17.02 -11.69 -9.20
CA LEU A 267 -15.76 -12.02 -8.52
C LEU A 267 -15.46 -11.05 -7.38
N THR A 268 -15.71 -9.75 -7.58
CA THR A 268 -15.51 -8.72 -6.55
C THR A 268 -16.43 -8.97 -5.36
N GLN A 269 -17.74 -9.19 -5.60
CA GLN A 269 -18.69 -9.54 -4.55
C GLN A 269 -18.32 -10.84 -3.82
N GLY A 270 -17.79 -11.82 -4.54
CA GLY A 270 -17.29 -13.07 -3.97
C GLY A 270 -16.14 -12.86 -2.98
N ILE A 271 -15.17 -12.01 -3.33
CA ILE A 271 -14.06 -11.65 -2.43
C ILE A 271 -14.57 -10.85 -1.24
N ASP A 272 -15.47 -9.88 -1.43
CA ASP A 272 -16.01 -9.08 -0.33
C ASP A 272 -16.70 -9.97 0.71
N LYS A 273 -17.49 -10.94 0.24
CA LYS A 273 -18.13 -11.94 1.10
C LYS A 273 -17.12 -12.85 1.80
N LEU A 274 -16.06 -13.25 1.11
CA LEU A 274 -14.97 -14.05 1.69
C LEU A 274 -14.27 -13.27 2.82
N GLN A 275 -13.94 -12.00 2.59
CA GLN A 275 -13.34 -11.12 3.59
C GLN A 275 -14.26 -10.92 4.80
N GLN A 276 -15.56 -10.72 4.57
CA GLN A 276 -16.54 -10.60 5.65
C GLN A 276 -16.61 -11.89 6.49
N THR A 277 -16.64 -13.05 5.83
CA THR A 277 -16.67 -14.37 6.50
C THR A 277 -15.41 -14.60 7.33
N LEU A 278 -14.24 -14.27 6.77
CA LEU A 278 -12.96 -14.34 7.49
C LEU A 278 -12.96 -13.42 8.72
N SER A 279 -13.41 -12.18 8.57
CA SER A 279 -13.48 -11.22 9.69
C SER A 279 -14.43 -11.69 10.80
N GLN A 280 -15.56 -12.29 10.45
CA GLN A 280 -16.53 -12.83 11.41
C GLN A 280 -15.97 -14.05 12.15
N SER A 281 -15.30 -14.95 11.42
CA SER A 281 -14.61 -16.11 11.99
C SER A 281 -13.55 -15.68 13.01
N ILE A 282 -12.75 -14.65 12.68
CA ILE A 282 -11.73 -14.11 13.60
C ILE A 282 -12.38 -13.42 14.81
N ALA A 283 -13.44 -12.63 14.63
CA ALA A 283 -14.07 -11.88 15.72
C ALA A 283 -14.84 -12.75 16.72
N ALA A 284 -15.38 -13.90 16.30
CA ALA A 284 -16.11 -14.83 17.18
C ALA A 284 -15.25 -15.40 18.34
N ASP A 285 -13.92 -15.34 18.21
CA ASP A 285 -12.90 -15.73 19.20
C ASP A 285 -12.95 -14.91 20.49
N VAL A 286 -13.41 -13.66 20.43
CA VAL A 286 -13.43 -12.77 21.60
C VAL A 286 -14.51 -13.17 22.61
N MET A 287 -15.48 -14.01 22.22
CA MET A 287 -16.69 -14.28 23.03
C MET A 287 -17.02 -15.77 23.25
N GLY A 288 -16.26 -16.73 22.72
CA GLY A 288 -16.63 -18.15 22.77
C GLY A 288 -15.52 -19.11 23.18
N ASP A 289 -15.87 -20.16 23.93
CA ASP A 289 -15.06 -21.34 24.34
C ASP A 289 -14.74 -22.28 23.15
N GLY A 290 -14.70 -21.74 21.93
CA GLY A 290 -14.47 -22.49 20.69
C GLY A 290 -12.99 -22.83 20.53
N GLY A 291 -12.69 -24.09 20.21
CA GLY A 291 -11.32 -24.54 20.03
C GLY A 291 -10.63 -23.80 18.87
N TYR A 292 -9.56 -23.08 19.18
CA TYR A 292 -8.65 -22.37 18.25
C TYR A 292 -8.30 -23.16 16.96
N GLY A 293 -8.32 -24.49 17.02
CA GLY A 293 -8.06 -25.37 15.87
C GLY A 293 -9.10 -25.30 14.75
N ASP A 294 -10.40 -25.28 15.06
CA ASP A 294 -11.46 -25.26 14.04
C ASP A 294 -11.50 -23.92 13.30
N GLN A 295 -11.24 -22.83 14.03
CA GLN A 295 -11.17 -21.48 13.49
C GLN A 295 -9.96 -21.29 12.56
N MET A 296 -8.77 -21.77 12.97
CA MET A 296 -7.58 -21.74 12.11
C MET A 296 -7.81 -22.54 10.82
N ALA A 297 -8.52 -23.67 10.91
CA ALA A 297 -8.88 -24.46 9.72
C ALA A 297 -9.80 -23.67 8.78
N ASP A 298 -10.79 -22.93 9.29
CA ASP A 298 -11.68 -22.10 8.47
C ASP A 298 -10.98 -20.86 7.89
N ALA A 299 -10.03 -20.28 8.62
CA ALA A 299 -9.17 -19.22 8.10
C ALA A 299 -8.31 -19.74 6.94
N ILE A 300 -7.68 -20.92 7.09
CA ILE A 300 -6.88 -21.55 6.02
C ILE A 300 -7.74 -21.85 4.79
N LYS A 301 -8.94 -22.43 4.95
CA LYS A 301 -9.87 -22.64 3.82
C LYS A 301 -10.23 -21.31 3.12
N SER A 302 -10.36 -20.23 3.89
CA SER A 302 -10.62 -18.90 3.31
C SER A 302 -9.43 -18.39 2.50
N LEU A 303 -8.20 -18.69 2.90
CA LEU A 303 -6.99 -18.38 2.12
C LEU A 303 -6.91 -19.21 0.83
N GLU A 304 -7.25 -20.50 0.87
CA GLU A 304 -7.34 -21.36 -0.32
C GLU A 304 -8.42 -20.84 -1.29
N ALA A 305 -9.57 -20.39 -0.78
CA ALA A 305 -10.60 -19.77 -1.60
C ALA A 305 -10.10 -18.49 -2.29
N LEU A 306 -9.25 -17.70 -1.62
CA LEU A 306 -8.65 -16.49 -2.19
C LEU A 306 -7.73 -16.81 -3.37
N GLU A 307 -6.95 -17.90 -3.30
CA GLU A 307 -6.18 -18.43 -4.44
C GLU A 307 -7.12 -18.74 -5.62
N GLY A 308 -8.24 -19.40 -5.35
CA GLY A 308 -9.28 -19.69 -6.32
C GLY A 308 -9.81 -18.45 -7.04
N PHE A 309 -10.06 -17.35 -6.32
CA PHE A 309 -10.50 -16.09 -6.91
C PHE A 309 -9.45 -15.43 -7.82
N VAL A 310 -8.17 -15.46 -7.42
CA VAL A 310 -7.08 -14.94 -8.27
C VAL A 310 -6.98 -15.74 -9.57
N ASN A 311 -7.04 -17.06 -9.49
CA ASN A 311 -7.03 -17.94 -10.67
C ASN A 311 -8.26 -17.71 -11.57
N GLN A 312 -9.45 -17.51 -11.00
CA GLN A 312 -10.67 -17.19 -11.77
C GLN A 312 -10.56 -15.83 -12.47
N ALA A 313 -10.01 -14.80 -11.79
CA ALA A 313 -9.80 -13.50 -12.40
C ALA A 313 -8.79 -13.55 -13.56
N ASP A 314 -7.70 -14.33 -13.42
CA ASP A 314 -6.76 -14.56 -14.52
C ASP A 314 -7.35 -15.37 -15.66
N HIS A 315 -8.20 -16.36 -15.36
CA HIS A 315 -8.95 -17.08 -16.37
C HIS A 315 -9.85 -16.13 -17.17
N LEU A 316 -10.57 -15.23 -16.50
CA LEU A 316 -11.39 -14.22 -17.15
C LEU A 316 -10.56 -13.34 -18.09
N ARG A 317 -9.42 -12.80 -17.62
CA ARG A 317 -8.49 -12.02 -18.46
C ARG A 317 -8.07 -12.79 -19.71
N GLN A 318 -7.68 -14.04 -19.54
CA GLN A 318 -7.25 -14.88 -20.63
C GLN A 318 -8.37 -15.14 -21.64
N GLN A 319 -9.58 -15.43 -21.17
CA GLN A 319 -10.73 -15.65 -22.05
C GLN A 319 -11.11 -14.38 -22.79
N THR A 320 -11.11 -13.22 -22.11
CA THR A 320 -11.41 -11.94 -22.75
C THR A 320 -10.41 -11.62 -23.85
N LEU A 321 -9.10 -11.81 -23.62
CA LEU A 321 -8.09 -11.60 -24.67
C LEU A 321 -8.29 -12.52 -25.89
N ARG A 322 -8.60 -13.81 -25.65
CA ARG A 322 -8.87 -14.76 -26.75
C ARG A 322 -10.17 -14.46 -27.50
N HIS A 323 -11.23 -14.06 -26.80
CA HIS A 323 -12.49 -13.68 -27.44
C HIS A 323 -12.31 -12.42 -28.26
N MET A 324 -11.59 -11.44 -27.72
CA MET A 324 -11.23 -10.22 -28.46
C MET A 324 -10.50 -10.56 -29.76
N SER A 325 -9.48 -11.43 -29.72
CA SER A 325 -8.76 -11.82 -30.94
C SER A 325 -9.61 -12.60 -31.95
N ARG A 326 -10.72 -13.23 -31.53
CA ARG A 326 -11.66 -13.92 -32.42
C ARG A 326 -12.64 -12.97 -33.11
N ILE A 327 -13.02 -11.88 -32.43
CA ILE A 327 -13.88 -10.83 -32.99
C ILE A 327 -13.10 -10.02 -34.05
N LEU A 328 -11.81 -9.80 -33.79
CA LEU A 328 -10.93 -8.98 -34.62
C LEU A 328 -10.36 -9.74 -35.82
N THR A 329 -10.07 -9.01 -36.90
CA THR A 329 -9.17 -9.49 -37.96
C THR A 329 -7.75 -9.62 -37.42
N ILE A 330 -6.89 -10.37 -38.11
CA ILE A 330 -5.53 -10.61 -37.61
C ILE A 330 -4.70 -9.32 -37.49
N ARG A 331 -4.92 -8.35 -38.39
CA ARG A 331 -4.27 -7.03 -38.32
C ARG A 331 -4.78 -6.18 -37.17
N GLN A 332 -6.08 -6.21 -36.90
CA GLN A 332 -6.66 -5.54 -35.73
C GLN A 332 -6.16 -6.20 -34.43
N ALA A 333 -6.09 -7.54 -34.36
CA ALA A 333 -5.58 -8.26 -33.21
C ALA A 333 -4.10 -7.94 -32.93
N ALA A 334 -3.27 -7.86 -33.97
CA ALA A 334 -1.88 -7.42 -33.85
C ALA A 334 -1.75 -5.98 -33.33
N ARG A 335 -2.56 -5.05 -33.83
CA ARG A 335 -2.62 -3.67 -33.29
C ARG A 335 -3.09 -3.65 -31.84
N GLY A 336 -4.06 -4.48 -31.49
CA GLY A 336 -4.55 -4.63 -30.11
C GLY A 336 -3.47 -5.12 -29.15
N LEU A 337 -2.70 -6.15 -29.53
CA LEU A 337 -1.59 -6.65 -28.72
C LEU A 337 -0.43 -5.65 -28.63
N LEU A 338 -0.14 -4.93 -29.72
CA LEU A 338 0.83 -3.83 -29.70
C LEU A 338 0.40 -2.74 -28.72
N ALA A 339 -0.84 -2.25 -28.85
CA ALA A 339 -1.41 -1.23 -27.96
C ALA A 339 -1.43 -1.68 -26.50
N LEU A 340 -1.76 -2.95 -26.23
CA LEU A 340 -1.73 -3.55 -24.90
C LEU A 340 -0.33 -3.52 -24.29
N GLY A 341 0.68 -3.94 -25.06
CA GLY A 341 2.06 -3.93 -24.59
C GLY A 341 2.60 -2.52 -24.38
N GLU A 342 2.28 -1.58 -25.27
CA GLU A 342 2.64 -0.17 -25.11
C GLU A 342 1.98 0.47 -23.89
N TYR A 343 0.71 0.15 -23.62
CA TYR A 343 0.00 0.64 -22.44
C TYR A 343 0.73 0.27 -21.15
N PHE A 344 1.05 -1.02 -20.94
CA PHE A 344 1.78 -1.45 -19.74
C PHE A 344 3.22 -0.94 -19.71
N HIS A 345 3.89 -0.84 -20.86
CA HIS A 345 5.22 -0.25 -20.93
C HIS A 345 5.21 1.21 -20.48
N ARG A 346 4.23 2.01 -20.93
CA ARG A 346 4.07 3.41 -20.49
C ARG A 346 3.81 3.54 -19.00
N LEU A 347 3.02 2.65 -18.40
CA LEU A 347 2.83 2.63 -16.94
C LEU A 347 4.15 2.38 -16.17
N ARG A 348 4.96 1.43 -16.63
CA ARG A 348 6.27 1.14 -16.02
C ARG A 348 7.27 2.29 -16.22
N ALA A 349 7.29 2.89 -17.41
CA ALA A 349 8.11 4.06 -17.70
C ALA A 349 7.73 5.24 -16.80
N LEU A 350 6.43 5.49 -16.61
CA LEU A 350 5.93 6.53 -15.70
C LEU A 350 6.36 6.27 -14.26
N SER A 351 6.31 5.02 -13.79
CA SER A 351 6.80 4.67 -12.45
C SER A 351 8.29 4.93 -12.29
N SER A 352 9.08 4.66 -13.33
CA SER A 352 10.53 4.88 -13.33
C SER A 352 10.87 6.36 -13.28
N LEU A 353 10.16 7.18 -14.08
CA LEU A 353 10.28 8.65 -14.07
C LEU A 353 9.90 9.24 -12.71
N TRP A 354 8.84 8.73 -12.08
CA TRP A 354 8.41 9.18 -10.76
C TRP A 354 9.45 8.88 -9.67
N ALA A 355 10.07 7.70 -9.73
CA ALA A 355 11.11 7.28 -8.79
C ALA A 355 12.43 8.07 -8.98
N ALA A 356 12.72 8.51 -10.19
CA ALA A 356 13.93 9.28 -10.51
C ALA A 356 13.81 10.80 -10.21
N ARG A 357 12.69 11.26 -9.61
CA ARG A 357 12.51 12.68 -9.34
C ARG A 357 13.52 13.17 -8.29
N PRO A 358 14.18 14.33 -8.49
CA PRO A 358 15.03 14.92 -7.48
C PRO A 358 14.21 15.23 -6.23
N CYS A 359 14.60 14.70 -5.07
CA CYS A 359 14.09 15.19 -3.79
C CYS A 359 14.78 16.53 -3.50
N GLU A 360 14.00 17.60 -3.36
CA GLU A 360 14.55 18.85 -2.82
C GLU A 360 15.08 18.58 -1.40
N PRO A 361 16.29 19.06 -1.05
CA PRO A 361 16.78 18.96 0.32
C PRO A 361 15.88 19.80 1.23
N ALA A 362 15.37 19.15 2.28
CA ALA A 362 14.52 19.74 3.31
C ALA A 362 15.24 20.82 4.14
#